data_AF-A0A352YWZ6-F1
#
_entry.id   AF-A0A352YWZ6-F1
#
_cell.length_a   1.000
_cell.length_b   1.000
_cell.length_c   1.000
_cell.angle_alpha   90.00
_cell.angle_beta   90.00
_cell.angle_gamma   90.00
#
_symmetry.space_group_name_H-M   'P 1'
#
loop_
_entity.id
_entity.type
_entity.pdbx_description
1 polymer ?
#
loop_
_entity_poly.entity_id
_entity_poly.type
_entity_poly.pdbx_seq_one_letter_code
_entity_poly.pdbx_strand_id
1 'polypeptide(L)'
;MYLFIKYLLAAGIIGVIICNKPDNNEVIELGTKREIFIDNYFIDRLSGTNLVLHSPTDEGPVMYFDKPWEGKSCTYITIIKDGDLYRAYYRGKHSLRDNKTLQTTCYAESTDGIRWTKPLLSLFEANGSMENNIILATEPETHNF
;
A
#
# COMPACT_ATOMS: atom_id res chain seq x y z
N MET A 1 8.42 -76.87 -0.63
CA MET A 1 8.90 -75.89 -1.63
C MET A 1 9.42 -74.69 -0.87
N TYR A 2 10.72 -74.41 -1.00
CA TYR A 2 11.48 -73.40 -0.26
C TYR A 2 10.90 -71.98 -0.41
N LEU A 3 11.00 -71.13 0.62
CA LEU A 3 11.82 -69.91 0.56
C LEU A 3 11.93 -69.18 1.92
N PHE A 4 13.18 -68.87 2.27
CA PHE A 4 13.65 -67.97 3.34
C PHE A 4 13.44 -66.49 2.99
N ILE A 5 13.08 -65.63 3.96
CA ILE A 5 13.43 -64.18 3.97
C ILE A 5 13.60 -63.75 5.45
N LYS A 6 14.82 -63.81 6.00
CA LYS A 6 15.77 -62.70 6.26
C LYS A 6 15.26 -61.58 7.19
N TYR A 7 15.82 -61.58 8.40
CA TYR A 7 15.86 -60.48 9.36
C TYR A 7 16.49 -59.23 8.73
N LEU A 8 15.87 -58.06 8.94
CA LEU A 8 16.53 -56.76 8.79
C LEU A 8 16.42 -56.02 10.14
N LEU A 9 17.54 -55.98 10.86
CA LEU A 9 17.73 -55.08 12.00
C LEU A 9 17.91 -53.66 11.45
N ALA A 10 16.91 -52.80 11.59
CA ALA A 10 17.07 -51.37 11.37
C ALA A 10 17.56 -50.74 12.68
N ALA A 11 18.85 -50.41 12.74
CA ALA A 11 19.39 -49.57 13.81
C ALA A 11 18.87 -48.14 13.60
N GLY A 12 17.91 -47.72 14.42
CA GLY A 12 17.44 -46.34 14.44
C GLY A 12 18.52 -45.43 15.03
N ILE A 13 19.21 -44.67 14.18
CA ILE A 13 20.01 -43.53 14.62
C ILE A 13 19.01 -42.42 14.95
N ILE A 14 18.76 -42.19 16.23
CA ILE A 14 18.11 -40.96 16.70
C ILE A 14 19.10 -39.84 16.44
N GLY A 15 18.98 -39.20 15.28
CA GLY A 15 19.64 -37.94 15.01
C GLY A 15 19.07 -36.90 15.97
N VAL A 16 19.78 -36.63 17.06
CA VAL A 16 19.53 -35.43 17.86
C VAL A 16 19.86 -34.26 16.95
N ILE A 17 18.83 -33.62 16.39
CA ILE A 17 18.97 -32.30 15.79
C ILE A 17 19.31 -31.37 16.94
N ILE A 18 20.60 -31.14 17.16
CA ILE A 18 21.07 -30.05 18.00
C ILE A 18 20.69 -28.79 17.25
N CYS A 19 19.57 -28.19 17.63
CA CYS A 19 19.24 -26.84 17.22
C CYS A 19 20.27 -25.95 17.91
N ASN A 20 21.35 -25.61 17.21
CA ASN A 20 22.28 -24.58 17.67
C ASN A 20 21.49 -23.28 17.74
N LYS A 21 21.09 -22.90 18.96
CA LYS A 21 20.56 -21.57 19.21
C LYS A 21 21.67 -20.58 18.83
N PRO A 22 21.42 -19.58 17.97
CA PRO A 22 22.42 -18.57 17.67
C PRO A 22 22.88 -17.92 18.98
N ASP A 23 24.18 -17.64 19.07
CA ASP A 23 24.80 -17.05 20.25
C ASP A 23 24.26 -15.63 20.42
N ASN A 24 23.44 -15.40 21.45
CA ASN A 24 22.73 -14.14 21.74
C ASN A 24 23.67 -12.98 22.17
N ASN A 25 24.98 -13.08 21.92
CA ASN A 25 25.99 -12.17 22.45
C ASN A 25 26.60 -11.22 21.41
N GLU A 26 26.14 -11.25 20.15
CA GLU A 26 26.55 -10.24 19.17
C GLU A 26 25.83 -8.92 19.45
N VAL A 27 26.59 -7.91 19.87
CA VAL A 27 26.06 -6.56 20.10
C VAL A 27 25.60 -5.98 18.77
N ILE A 28 24.31 -5.71 18.64
CA ILE A 28 23.74 -5.13 17.42
C ILE A 28 23.95 -3.60 17.45
N GLU A 29 24.74 -3.07 16.52
CA GLU A 29 24.98 -1.63 16.39
C GLU A 29 23.82 -0.93 15.66
N LEU A 30 23.04 -0.12 16.39
CA LEU A 30 21.87 0.60 15.84
C LEU A 30 22.23 1.96 15.21
N GLY A 31 23.26 2.63 15.74
CA GLY A 31 23.60 4.01 15.34
C GLY A 31 22.40 4.96 15.45
N THR A 32 22.18 5.77 14.41
CA THR A 32 21.05 6.71 14.31
C THR A 32 19.96 6.24 13.34
N LYS A 33 20.01 4.98 12.91
CA LYS A 33 19.06 4.44 11.94
C LYS A 33 17.69 4.28 12.60
N ARG A 34 16.64 4.61 11.87
CA ARG A 34 15.27 4.35 12.28
C ARG A 34 14.94 2.90 11.95
N GLU A 35 14.69 2.10 12.98
CA GLU A 35 14.33 0.69 12.84
C GLU A 35 12.83 0.47 13.03
N ILE A 36 12.27 -0.52 12.33
CA ILE A 36 10.87 -0.92 12.46
C ILE A 36 10.80 -2.13 13.39
N PHE A 37 9.96 -2.06 14.43
CA PHE A 37 9.71 -3.16 15.37
C PHE A 37 8.68 -4.14 14.80
N ILE A 38 9.06 -4.92 13.79
CA ILE A 38 8.15 -5.88 13.12
C ILE A 38 8.47 -7.35 13.43
N ASP A 39 9.65 -7.64 13.97
CA ASP A 39 10.12 -8.98 14.28
C ASP A 39 10.92 -9.03 15.59
N ASN A 40 11.53 -10.19 15.87
CA ASN A 40 12.30 -10.41 17.11
C ASN A 40 13.79 -10.06 16.98
N TYR A 41 14.25 -9.48 15.87
CA TYR A 41 15.68 -9.26 15.63
C TYR A 41 16.30 -8.32 16.68
N PHE A 42 15.59 -7.23 17.03
CA PHE A 42 16.02 -6.28 18.05
C PHE A 42 15.43 -6.54 19.45
N ILE A 43 14.71 -7.65 19.62
CA ILE A 43 13.98 -7.94 20.86
C ILE A 43 14.69 -9.07 21.60
N ASP A 44 15.39 -8.71 22.67
CA ASP A 44 16.01 -9.70 23.56
C ASP A 44 14.95 -10.52 24.34
N ARG A 45 13.92 -9.85 24.87
CA ARG A 45 12.88 -10.51 25.67
C ARG A 45 11.52 -9.81 25.58
N LEU A 46 10.46 -10.62 25.53
CA LEU A 46 9.08 -10.23 25.81
C LEU A 46 8.62 -10.94 27.09
N SER A 47 7.86 -10.24 27.95
CA SER A 47 7.34 -10.82 29.21
C SER A 47 5.88 -10.45 29.39
N GLY A 48 4.99 -11.44 29.30
CA GLY A 48 3.54 -11.19 29.35
C GLY A 48 3.00 -10.39 28.16
N THR A 49 3.77 -10.27 27.08
CA THR A 49 3.45 -9.47 25.90
C THR A 49 3.80 -10.22 24.62
N ASN A 50 3.19 -9.80 23.50
CA ASN A 50 3.46 -10.33 22.18
C ASN A 50 3.47 -9.20 21.14
N LEU A 51 4.25 -9.37 20.06
CA LEU A 51 4.14 -8.52 18.89
C LEU A 51 2.84 -8.83 18.15
N VAL A 52 2.11 -7.79 17.77
CA VAL A 52 0.87 -7.90 17.02
C VAL A 52 0.93 -6.93 15.84
N LEU A 53 0.74 -7.45 14.63
CA LEU A 53 0.53 -6.62 13.46
C LEU A 53 -0.89 -6.03 13.54
N HIS A 54 -0.99 -4.71 13.52
CA HIS A 54 -2.30 -4.06 13.44
C HIS A 54 -3.01 -4.50 12.15
N SER A 55 -4.21 -5.06 12.31
CA SER A 55 -5.07 -5.38 11.18
C SER A 55 -5.89 -4.14 10.82
N PRO A 56 -5.88 -3.68 9.56
CA PRO A 56 -6.77 -2.61 9.15
C PRO A 56 -8.21 -3.07 9.31
N THR A 57 -9.08 -2.17 9.77
CA THR A 57 -10.52 -2.37 9.75
C THR A 57 -11.05 -1.73 8.48
N ASP A 58 -11.88 -2.46 7.73
CA ASP A 58 -12.58 -1.89 6.59
C ASP A 58 -13.71 -0.99 7.10
N GLU A 59 -13.45 0.33 7.07
CA GLU A 59 -14.41 1.38 7.45
C GLU A 59 -15.30 1.81 6.27
N GLY A 60 -15.19 1.12 5.13
CA GLY A 60 -15.95 1.41 3.92
C GLY A 60 -15.36 2.51 3.05
N PRO A 61 -15.98 2.76 1.88
CA PRO A 61 -15.50 3.74 0.91
C PRO A 61 -15.78 5.18 1.36
N VAL A 62 -14.76 6.03 1.30
CA VAL A 62 -14.85 7.47 1.64
C VAL A 62 -14.89 8.40 0.43
N MET A 63 -14.43 7.91 -0.74
CA MET A 63 -14.42 8.68 -1.98
C MET A 63 -14.67 7.73 -3.16
N TYR A 64 -15.69 8.04 -3.96
CA TYR A 64 -16.00 7.35 -5.20
C TYR A 64 -15.47 8.13 -6.40
N PHE A 65 -15.16 7.46 -7.51
CA PHE A 65 -14.79 8.07 -8.78
C PHE A 65 -15.95 7.95 -9.78
N ASP A 66 -16.95 8.82 -9.60
CA ASP A 66 -18.27 8.79 -10.23
C ASP A 66 -18.56 10.02 -11.11
N LYS A 67 -17.59 10.91 -11.32
CA LYS A 67 -17.76 12.16 -12.05
C LYS A 67 -17.38 12.02 -13.53
N PRO A 68 -18.06 12.75 -14.43
CA PRO A 68 -17.90 12.57 -15.88
C PRO A 68 -16.48 12.88 -16.38
N TRP A 69 -15.73 13.73 -15.70
CA TRP A 69 -14.35 14.10 -16.06
C TRP A 69 -13.29 13.07 -15.61
N GLU A 70 -13.63 12.16 -14.71
CA GLU A 70 -12.71 11.18 -14.13
C GLU A 70 -12.42 10.01 -15.09
N GLY A 71 -13.42 9.70 -15.92
CA GLY A 71 -13.39 8.64 -16.92
C GLY A 71 -13.37 7.23 -16.32
N LYS A 72 -12.86 6.26 -17.08
CA LYS A 72 -13.03 4.83 -16.76
C LYS A 72 -12.08 4.26 -15.71
N SER A 73 -11.00 4.97 -15.39
CA SER A 73 -10.01 4.49 -14.43
C SER A 73 -9.39 5.64 -13.66
N CYS A 74 -9.56 5.62 -12.34
CA CYS A 74 -8.88 6.49 -11.41
C CYS A 74 -7.95 5.67 -10.51
N THR A 75 -6.73 6.14 -10.33
CA THR A 75 -5.71 5.49 -9.50
C THR A 75 -4.73 6.55 -8.97
N TYR A 76 -3.70 6.13 -8.24
CA TYR A 76 -2.59 7.00 -7.83
C TYR A 76 -3.07 8.24 -7.09
N ILE A 77 -3.74 7.99 -5.96
CA ILE A 77 -4.24 9.04 -5.09
C ILE A 77 -3.14 9.37 -4.10
N THR A 78 -2.74 10.63 -4.05
CA THR A 78 -1.84 11.16 -3.04
C THR A 78 -2.64 12.10 -2.15
N ILE A 79 -2.63 11.83 -0.84
CA ILE A 79 -3.32 12.63 0.16
C ILE A 79 -2.29 13.38 1.00
N ILE A 80 -2.38 14.70 1.01
CA ILE A 80 -1.51 15.59 1.77
C ILE A 80 -2.37 16.33 2.80
N LYS A 81 -1.93 16.32 4.06
CA LYS A 81 -2.53 17.19 5.08
C LYS A 81 -1.86 18.56 5.03
N ASP A 82 -2.63 19.59 4.73
CA ASP A 82 -2.23 21.00 4.62
C ASP A 82 -3.08 21.85 5.57
N GLY A 83 -2.54 22.11 6.77
CA GLY A 83 -3.28 22.77 7.85
C GLY A 83 -4.51 21.95 8.28
N ASP A 84 -5.69 22.56 8.15
CA ASP A 84 -6.99 21.97 8.50
C ASP A 84 -7.63 21.19 7.34
N LEU A 85 -6.98 21.12 6.18
CA LEU A 85 -7.48 20.41 5.00
C LEU A 85 -6.62 19.21 4.65
N TYR A 86 -7.29 18.12 4.32
CA TYR A 86 -6.75 17.02 3.54
C TYR A 86 -6.99 17.33 2.06
N ARG A 87 -5.91 17.29 1.28
CA ARG A 87 -5.91 17.48 -0.17
C ARG A 87 -5.64 16.15 -0.83
N ALA A 88 -6.60 15.64 -1.59
CA ALA A 88 -6.42 14.47 -2.43
C ALA A 88 -6.19 14.94 -3.86
N TYR A 89 -5.15 14.41 -4.45
CA TYR A 89 -4.88 14.58 -5.85
C TYR A 89 -4.79 13.19 -6.48
N TYR A 90 -5.47 13.00 -7.59
CA TYR A 90 -5.69 11.66 -8.13
C TYR A 90 -5.69 11.67 -9.64
N ARG A 91 -5.32 10.53 -10.23
CA ARG A 91 -5.33 10.37 -11.68
C ARG A 91 -6.77 10.27 -12.19
N GLY A 92 -7.13 11.16 -13.11
CA GLY A 92 -8.24 10.99 -14.03
C GLY A 92 -7.77 10.49 -15.40
N LYS A 93 -8.67 9.92 -16.18
CA LYS A 93 -8.39 9.46 -17.55
C LYS A 93 -9.53 9.86 -18.47
N HIS A 94 -9.36 10.90 -19.26
CA HIS A 94 -10.40 11.33 -20.19
C HIS A 94 -10.04 11.01 -21.65
N SER A 95 -11.07 10.78 -22.46
CA SER A 95 -10.93 10.57 -23.89
C SER A 95 -11.00 11.91 -24.61
N LEU A 96 -9.99 12.24 -25.40
CA LEU A 96 -10.04 13.38 -26.30
C LEU A 96 -10.79 13.02 -27.59
N ARG A 97 -11.27 14.04 -28.31
CA ARG A 97 -12.02 13.88 -29.57
C ARG A 97 -11.26 13.07 -30.65
N ASP A 98 -9.93 13.05 -30.59
CA ASP A 98 -9.07 12.38 -31.58
C ASP A 98 -8.66 10.95 -31.19
N ASN A 99 -9.43 10.25 -30.34
CA ASN A 99 -9.09 8.93 -29.78
C ASN A 99 -7.77 8.88 -28.98
N LYS A 100 -7.16 10.03 -28.69
CA LYS A 100 -6.06 10.12 -27.74
C LYS A 100 -6.62 10.07 -26.33
N THR A 101 -6.05 9.22 -25.50
CA THR A 101 -6.36 9.24 -24.07
C THR A 101 -5.37 10.16 -23.40
N LEU A 102 -5.87 11.19 -22.72
CA LEU A 102 -5.05 12.08 -21.91
C LEU A 102 -5.28 11.71 -20.45
N GLN A 103 -4.17 11.50 -19.76
CA GLN A 103 -4.20 11.35 -18.31
C GLN A 103 -4.21 12.76 -17.68
N THR A 104 -4.85 12.89 -16.53
CA THR A 104 -5.04 14.19 -15.86
C THR A 104 -4.83 14.04 -14.37
N THR A 105 -4.50 15.15 -13.72
CA THR A 105 -4.55 15.24 -12.26
C THR A 105 -5.80 16.00 -11.87
N CYS A 106 -6.61 15.36 -11.04
CA CYS A 106 -7.83 15.91 -10.45
C CYS A 106 -7.61 16.23 -8.97
N TYR A 107 -8.45 17.09 -8.40
CA TYR A 107 -8.34 17.56 -7.02
C TYR A 107 -9.61 17.34 -6.19
N ALA A 108 -9.46 16.86 -4.96
CA ALA A 108 -10.53 16.79 -3.97
C ALA A 108 -10.02 17.25 -2.60
N GLU A 109 -10.93 17.69 -1.74
CA GLU A 109 -10.61 18.19 -0.40
C GLU A 109 -11.55 17.69 0.68
N SER A 110 -11.02 17.58 1.89
CA SER A 110 -11.76 17.13 3.08
C SER A 110 -11.21 17.77 4.34
N THR A 111 -12.06 18.02 5.35
CA THR A 111 -11.62 18.49 6.67
C THR A 111 -11.46 17.34 7.69
N ASP A 112 -12.04 16.17 7.39
CA ASP A 112 -12.07 15.01 8.30
C ASP A 112 -11.42 13.76 7.69
N GLY A 113 -11.02 13.79 6.41
CA GLY A 113 -10.47 12.65 5.67
C GLY A 113 -11.51 11.60 5.27
N ILE A 114 -12.78 11.79 5.64
CA ILE A 114 -13.88 10.84 5.43
C ILE A 114 -14.88 11.39 4.41
N ARG A 115 -15.21 12.68 4.48
CA ARG A 115 -16.13 13.35 3.56
C ARG A 115 -15.34 14.21 2.60
N TRP A 116 -15.38 13.83 1.33
CA TRP A 116 -14.61 14.48 0.27
C TRP A 116 -15.49 15.33 -0.63
N THR A 117 -15.03 16.54 -0.91
CA THR A 117 -15.61 17.47 -1.87
C THR A 117 -14.72 17.56 -3.11
N LYS A 118 -15.31 17.51 -4.30
CA LYS A 118 -14.63 17.71 -5.59
C LYS A 118 -15.04 19.08 -6.15
N PRO A 119 -14.31 20.17 -5.84
CA PRO A 119 -14.70 21.51 -6.26
C PRO A 119 -14.63 21.69 -7.78
N LEU A 120 -15.55 22.46 -8.36
CA LEU A 120 -15.50 22.81 -9.79
C LEU A 120 -14.50 23.94 -10.02
N LEU A 121 -13.26 23.58 -10.33
CA LEU A 121 -12.14 24.51 -10.52
C LEU A 121 -12.15 25.16 -11.91
N SER A 122 -12.70 24.48 -12.92
CA SER A 122 -12.88 25.02 -14.27
C SER A 122 -11.58 25.54 -14.92
N LEU A 123 -10.47 24.81 -14.73
CA LEU A 123 -9.17 25.19 -15.27
C LEU A 123 -8.89 24.58 -16.65
N PHE A 124 -9.48 23.41 -16.95
CA PHE A 124 -9.30 22.70 -18.21
C PHE A 124 -10.64 22.21 -18.75
N GLU A 125 -10.78 22.15 -20.07
CA GLU A 125 -11.97 21.56 -20.70
C GLU A 125 -11.88 20.03 -20.69
N ALA A 126 -12.96 19.36 -20.29
CA ALA A 126 -13.11 17.92 -20.40
C ALA A 126 -14.52 17.56 -20.90
N ASN A 127 -14.61 16.70 -21.90
CA ASN A 127 -15.88 16.25 -22.49
C ASN A 127 -16.83 17.39 -22.91
N GLY A 128 -16.28 18.52 -23.39
CA GLY A 128 -17.07 19.68 -23.82
C GLY A 128 -17.61 20.54 -22.66
N SER A 129 -17.11 20.34 -21.44
CA SER A 129 -17.49 21.12 -20.26
C SER A 129 -16.27 21.61 -19.50
N MET A 130 -16.40 22.80 -18.91
CA MET A 130 -15.44 23.34 -17.94
C MET A 130 -15.78 22.92 -16.50
N GLU A 131 -16.93 22.29 -16.26
CA GLU A 131 -17.36 21.89 -14.91
C GLU A 131 -16.60 20.64 -14.45
N ASN A 132 -15.38 20.83 -13.94
CA ASN A 132 -14.54 19.76 -13.41
C ASN A 132 -13.52 20.29 -12.39
N ASN A 133 -12.78 19.37 -11.77
CA ASN A 133 -11.73 19.64 -10.78
C ASN A 133 -10.31 19.33 -11.29
N ILE A 134 -10.10 19.36 -12.61
CA ILE A 134 -8.81 19.04 -13.22
C ILE A 134 -7.85 20.19 -12.95
N ILE A 135 -6.65 19.87 -12.46
CA ILE A 135 -5.59 20.84 -12.17
C ILE A 135 -4.37 20.70 -13.09
N LEU A 136 -4.20 19.56 -13.75
CA LEU A 136 -3.16 19.33 -14.76
C LEU A 136 -3.70 18.45 -15.89
N ALA A 137 -3.50 18.88 -17.13
CA ALA A 137 -3.95 18.19 -18.34
C ALA A 137 -2.97 18.30 -19.52
N THR A 138 -1.73 18.70 -19.29
CA THR A 138 -0.72 18.89 -20.35
C THR A 138 0.51 18.02 -20.11
N GLU A 139 0.88 17.22 -21.12
CA GLU A 139 2.13 16.43 -21.17
C GLU A 139 3.38 17.31 -20.92
N PRO A 140 4.51 16.75 -20.40
CA PRO A 140 4.81 15.32 -20.26
C PRO A 140 4.37 14.68 -18.94
N GLU A 141 4.03 15.47 -17.91
CA GLU A 141 3.69 14.93 -16.58
C GLU A 141 2.29 15.38 -16.18
N THR A 142 1.31 14.51 -16.40
CA THR A 142 -0.11 14.79 -16.10
C THR A 142 -0.66 13.98 -14.93
N HIS A 143 0.13 13.07 -14.34
CA HIS A 143 -0.28 12.17 -13.27
C HIS A 143 0.93 11.60 -12.50
N ASN A 144 0.74 11.08 -11.29
CA ASN A 144 1.74 10.40 -10.42
C ASN A 144 2.74 11.34 -9.70
N PHE A 145 2.27 12.09 -8.72
CA PHE A 145 3.11 12.82 -7.75
C PHE A 145 2.89 12.27 -6.34
#